data_AF-A0AAD8HLB1-F1
#
_entry.id   AF-A0AAD8HLB1-F1
#
_cell.length_a   1.000
_cell.length_b   1.000
_cell.length_c   1.000
_cell.angle_alpha   90.00
_cell.angle_beta   90.00
_cell.angle_gamma   90.00
#
_symmetry.space_group_name_H-M   'P 1'
#
loop_
_entity.id
_entity.type
_entity.pdbx_description
1 polymer ?
#
loop_
_entity_poly.entity_id
_entity_poly.type
_entity_poly.pdbx_seq_one_letter_code
_entity_poly.pdbx_strand_id
1 'polypeptide(L)'
;MVNVTDLKKSIRWNLTAGASRPNPQGTFNVTNVTLSQTFRIIANIAEINGDPRYTMNNVSYIIPSTPLKLADYVNNGTGVFELDKFLIYADNPSVVNGTFVQSGTYKGWVEIVFTNELQVLDSWHLDGFGFYVVG
;
A
#
# COMPACT_ATOMS: atom_id res chain seq x y z
N MET A 1 -17.71 -7.67 -32.06
CA MET A 1 -18.11 -8.17 -30.73
C MET A 1 -17.05 -9.19 -30.32
N VAL A 2 -16.03 -8.77 -29.57
CA VAL A 2 -14.95 -9.67 -29.12
C VAL A 2 -15.14 -9.85 -27.63
N ASN A 3 -15.58 -11.04 -27.24
CA ASN A 3 -15.55 -11.49 -25.86
C ASN A 3 -14.08 -11.62 -25.44
N VAL A 4 -13.65 -10.79 -24.50
CA VAL A 4 -12.40 -11.00 -23.79
C VAL A 4 -12.75 -11.70 -22.49
N THR A 5 -12.46 -13.00 -22.45
CA THR A 5 -12.49 -13.82 -21.24
C THR A 5 -11.40 -13.35 -20.28
N ASP A 6 -11.80 -12.97 -19.07
CA ASP A 6 -10.93 -12.68 -17.93
C ASP A 6 -10.09 -13.93 -17.56
N LEU A 7 -8.80 -13.90 -17.91
CA LEU A 7 -7.84 -14.90 -17.45
C LEU A 7 -7.31 -14.46 -16.09
N LYS A 8 -8.00 -14.87 -15.03
CA LYS A 8 -7.52 -14.79 -13.64
C LYS A 8 -6.23 -15.61 -13.47
N LYS A 9 -5.09 -15.03 -13.82
CA LYS A 9 -3.76 -15.62 -13.62
C LYS A 9 -3.37 -15.45 -12.16
N SER A 10 -3.56 -16.49 -11.35
CA SER A 10 -3.09 -16.51 -9.95
C SER A 10 -1.56 -16.66 -9.91
N ILE A 11 -0.85 -15.74 -9.26
CA ILE A 11 0.55 -15.95 -8.89
C ILE A 11 0.58 -16.95 -7.72
N ARG A 12 1.43 -17.99 -7.81
CA ARG A 12 1.59 -18.98 -6.74
C ARG A 12 3.04 -18.97 -6.24
N TRP A 13 3.22 -18.67 -4.97
CA TRP A 13 4.51 -18.81 -4.27
C TRP A 13 4.46 -20.03 -3.34
N ASN A 14 5.55 -20.79 -3.27
CA ASN A 14 5.72 -21.80 -2.21
C ASN A 14 6.31 -21.13 -0.96
N LEU A 15 5.45 -20.80 0.01
CA LEU A 15 5.81 -20.07 1.23
C LEU A 15 6.20 -20.98 2.42
N THR A 16 6.25 -22.30 2.20
CA THR A 16 6.51 -23.30 3.26
C THR A 16 7.99 -23.65 3.44
N ALA A 17 8.85 -23.29 2.49
CA ALA A 17 10.27 -23.63 2.51
C ALA A 17 11.07 -22.70 3.44
N GLY A 18 11.32 -23.15 4.67
CA GLY A 18 12.19 -22.47 5.64
C GLY A 18 13.57 -23.13 5.71
N ALA A 19 14.62 -22.37 5.39
CA ALA A 19 16.01 -22.76 5.62
C ALA A 19 16.69 -21.74 6.57
N SER A 20 16.07 -21.48 7.73
CA SER A 20 16.65 -20.58 8.73
C SER A 20 17.82 -21.27 9.41
N ARG A 21 19.05 -20.87 9.08
CA ARG A 21 20.26 -21.23 9.86
C ARG A 21 20.35 -20.37 11.14
N PRO A 22 21.22 -20.73 12.11
CA PRO A 22 21.43 -19.95 13.34
C PRO A 22 21.92 -18.51 13.13
N ASN A 23 22.43 -18.19 11.94
CA ASN A 23 22.70 -16.83 11.48
C ASN A 23 21.50 -16.38 10.61
N PRO A 24 20.86 -15.23 10.87
CA PRO A 24 19.64 -14.81 10.17
C PRO A 24 19.92 -14.38 8.73
N GLN A 25 20.17 -15.36 7.86
CA GLN A 25 20.13 -15.25 6.41
C GLN A 25 19.41 -16.48 5.87
N GLY A 26 18.19 -16.27 5.37
CA GLY A 26 17.33 -17.31 4.80
C GLY A 26 15.88 -16.85 4.65
N THR A 27 15.11 -17.59 3.84
CA THR A 27 13.66 -17.36 3.64
C THR A 27 12.87 -17.72 4.90
N PHE A 28 11.96 -16.84 5.30
CA PHE A 28 11.04 -17.07 6.41
C PHE A 28 9.88 -17.96 5.95
N ASN A 29 9.42 -18.87 6.81
CA ASN A 29 8.15 -19.56 6.59
C ASN A 29 7.01 -18.54 6.77
N VAL A 30 6.33 -18.20 5.68
CA VAL A 30 5.31 -17.14 5.65
C VAL A 30 3.89 -17.69 5.72
N THR A 31 3.72 -19.02 5.83
CA THR A 31 2.42 -19.68 5.67
C THR A 31 1.47 -19.51 6.86
N ASN A 32 1.99 -19.34 8.09
CA ASN A 32 1.21 -19.21 9.33
C ASN A 32 1.62 -17.99 10.15
N VAL A 33 1.82 -16.84 9.50
CA VAL A 33 2.15 -15.58 10.19
C VAL A 33 0.88 -14.89 10.68
N THR A 34 0.91 -14.35 11.89
CA THR A 34 -0.18 -13.51 12.40
C THR A 34 -0.01 -12.09 11.85
N LEU A 35 -0.94 -11.65 11.02
CA LEU A 35 -0.98 -10.28 10.51
C LEU A 35 -1.18 -9.31 11.68
N SER A 36 -0.32 -8.30 11.76
CA SER A 36 -0.49 -7.19 12.72
C SER A 36 -1.39 -6.10 12.18
N GLN A 37 -1.37 -5.88 10.85
CA GLN A 37 -2.13 -4.81 10.18
C GLN A 37 -2.43 -5.24 8.74
N THR A 38 -3.58 -4.80 8.22
CA THR A 38 -3.96 -4.95 6.82
C THR A 38 -4.30 -3.57 6.25
N PHE A 39 -3.70 -3.23 5.11
CA PHE A 39 -4.01 -2.05 4.32
C PHE A 39 -4.76 -2.48 3.07
N ARG A 40 -6.01 -2.02 2.91
CA ARG A 40 -6.78 -2.16 1.67
C ARG A 40 -6.65 -0.88 0.87
N ILE A 41 -6.04 -1.00 -0.29
CA ILE A 41 -5.69 0.09 -1.18
C ILE A 41 -6.57 -0.04 -2.43
N ILE A 42 -7.40 0.96 -2.69
CA ILE A 42 -8.25 1.05 -3.87
C ILE A 42 -7.65 2.13 -4.77
N ALA A 43 -7.19 1.73 -5.95
CA ALA A 43 -6.75 2.63 -7.01
C ALA A 43 -7.94 2.98 -7.90
N ASN A 44 -8.18 4.29 -8.05
CA ASN A 44 -9.22 4.81 -8.91
C ASN A 44 -8.79 6.17 -9.53
N ILE A 45 -9.58 6.70 -10.44
CA ILE A 45 -9.51 8.07 -10.94
C ILE A 45 -10.70 8.83 -10.39
N ALA A 46 -10.45 10.03 -9.89
CA ALA A 46 -11.49 10.95 -9.46
C ALA A 46 -11.20 12.38 -9.94
N GLU A 47 -12.25 13.20 -10.05
CA GLU A 47 -12.10 14.59 -10.43
C GLU A 47 -11.86 15.47 -9.20
N ILE A 48 -10.83 16.31 -9.24
CA ILE A 48 -10.54 17.32 -8.21
C ILE A 48 -10.33 18.66 -8.91
N ASN A 49 -11.18 19.65 -8.61
CA ASN A 49 -11.15 20.98 -9.21
C ASN A 49 -11.22 20.97 -10.76
N GLY A 50 -11.98 20.05 -11.35
CA GLY A 50 -12.12 19.92 -12.81
C GLY A 50 -11.01 19.11 -13.49
N ASP A 51 -9.99 18.67 -12.75
CA ASP A 51 -8.91 17.84 -13.29
C ASP A 51 -9.09 16.37 -12.85
N PRO A 52 -8.94 15.39 -13.76
CA PRO A 52 -8.84 13.99 -13.39
C PRO A 52 -7.54 13.71 -12.65
N ARG A 53 -7.62 13.03 -11.51
CA ARG A 53 -6.49 12.65 -10.65
C ARG A 53 -6.57 11.17 -10.30
N TYR A 54 -5.43 10.49 -10.32
CA TYR A 54 -5.32 9.15 -9.72
C TYR A 54 -5.38 9.27 -8.20
N THR A 55 -6.14 8.39 -7.59
CA THR A 55 -6.36 8.39 -6.15
C THR A 55 -6.10 7.01 -5.57
N MET A 56 -5.68 7.03 -4.31
CA MET A 56 -5.62 5.88 -3.44
C MET A 56 -6.62 6.09 -2.31
N ASN A 57 -7.65 5.25 -2.21
CA ASN A 57 -8.73 5.39 -1.22
C ASN A 57 -9.35 6.82 -1.23
N ASN A 58 -9.62 7.38 -2.40
CA ASN A 58 -10.04 8.78 -2.60
C ASN A 58 -9.03 9.88 -2.21
N VAL A 59 -7.76 9.55 -1.99
CA VAL A 59 -6.69 10.54 -1.76
C VAL A 59 -5.78 10.64 -2.98
N SER A 60 -5.72 11.81 -3.59
CA SER A 60 -4.69 12.17 -4.59
C SER A 60 -3.47 12.70 -3.84
N TYR A 61 -2.33 12.04 -3.99
CA TYR A 61 -1.13 12.34 -3.22
C TYR A 61 -0.54 13.71 -3.58
N ILE A 62 -0.26 14.53 -2.57
CA ILE A 62 0.52 15.76 -2.70
C ILE A 62 1.89 15.57 -2.07
N ILE A 63 2.94 15.96 -2.80
CA ILE A 63 4.30 16.01 -2.29
C ILE A 63 4.43 17.24 -1.38
N PRO A 64 4.70 17.07 -0.07
CA PRO A 64 4.94 18.20 0.81
C PRO A 64 6.26 18.90 0.49
N SER A 65 6.37 20.19 0.83
CA SER A 65 7.60 20.97 0.65
C SER A 65 8.76 20.48 1.52
N THR A 66 8.45 19.93 2.70
CA THR A 66 9.42 19.32 3.61
C THR A 66 9.42 17.80 3.46
N PRO A 67 10.58 17.14 3.24
CA PRO A 67 10.65 15.69 3.15
C PRO A 67 10.09 14.99 4.41
N LEU A 68 9.28 13.94 4.21
CA LEU A 68 8.54 13.27 5.31
C LEU A 68 9.45 12.81 6.46
N LYS A 69 10.58 12.17 6.16
CA LYS A 69 11.54 11.73 7.19
C LYS A 69 12.14 12.89 7.98
N LEU A 70 12.38 14.03 7.33
CA LEU A 70 12.89 15.21 8.00
C LEU A 70 11.82 15.85 8.88
N ALA A 71 10.58 15.94 8.37
CA ALA A 71 9.44 16.46 9.12
C ALA A 71 9.16 15.62 10.38
N ASP A 72 9.18 14.30 10.24
CA ASP A 72 9.02 13.35 11.34
C ASP A 72 10.14 13.51 12.38
N TYR A 73 11.40 13.51 11.95
CA TYR A 73 12.56 13.63 12.83
C TYR A 73 12.58 14.93 13.66
N VAL A 74 12.21 16.07 13.05
CA VAL A 74 12.35 17.38 13.71
C VAL A 74 11.16 17.70 14.60
N ASN A 75 9.93 17.45 14.13
CA ASN A 75 8.70 17.93 14.79
C ASN A 75 7.56 16.90 14.75
N ASN A 76 7.85 15.61 14.66
CA ASN A 76 6.86 14.53 14.55
C ASN A 76 5.84 14.77 13.42
N GLY A 77 6.29 15.33 12.30
CA GLY A 77 5.46 15.62 11.12
C GLY A 77 4.58 16.86 11.22
N THR A 78 4.57 17.55 12.36
CA THR A 78 3.66 18.68 12.62
C THR A 78 3.76 19.76 11.54
N GLY A 79 2.62 20.15 10.97
CA GLY A 79 2.53 21.15 9.90
C GLY A 79 2.90 20.64 8.50
N VAL A 80 3.27 19.37 8.35
CA VAL A 80 3.65 18.76 7.06
C VAL A 80 2.71 17.63 6.67
N PHE A 81 2.38 16.74 7.61
CA PHE A 81 1.41 15.67 7.43
C PHE A 81 0.68 15.39 8.74
N GLU A 82 -0.47 14.72 8.64
CA GLU A 82 -1.20 14.19 9.77
C GLU A 82 -1.15 12.66 9.70
N LEU A 83 -0.63 12.03 10.74
CA LEU A 83 -0.51 10.57 10.81
C LEU A 83 -1.92 9.95 10.95
N ASP A 84 -2.18 8.89 10.19
CA ASP A 84 -3.41 8.09 10.25
C ASP A 84 -4.70 8.87 9.94
N LYS A 85 -4.58 10.00 9.21
CA LYS A 85 -5.71 10.84 8.84
C LYS A 85 -6.70 10.14 7.90
N PHE A 86 -6.19 9.33 6.98
CA PHE A 86 -6.96 8.78 5.88
C PHE A 86 -7.30 7.31 6.10
N LEU A 87 -8.45 6.89 5.60
CA LEU A 87 -8.90 5.51 5.75
C LEU A 87 -8.05 4.52 4.94
N ILE A 88 -7.76 3.37 5.56
CA ILE A 88 -6.97 2.27 4.98
C ILE A 88 -7.76 0.99 4.76
N TYR A 89 -9.05 0.99 5.07
CA TYR A 89 -9.95 -0.16 4.91
C TYR A 89 -11.12 0.14 3.98
N ALA A 90 -11.30 1.40 3.60
CA ALA A 90 -12.34 1.91 2.71
C ALA A 90 -11.87 3.20 2.06
N ASP A 91 -12.59 3.64 1.03
CA ASP A 91 -12.42 4.98 0.49
C ASP A 91 -12.74 6.04 1.53
N ASN A 92 -12.01 7.16 1.48
CA ASN A 92 -12.37 8.34 2.23
C ASN A 92 -13.73 8.88 1.73
N PRO A 93 -14.57 9.46 2.62
CA PRO A 93 -15.90 9.95 2.26
C PRO A 93 -15.93 11.03 1.17
N SER A 94 -14.78 11.66 0.93
CA SER A 94 -14.62 12.70 -0.08
C SER A 94 -13.29 12.53 -0.77
N VAL A 95 -13.28 12.88 -2.05
CA VAL A 95 -12.05 12.92 -2.85
C VAL A 95 -11.26 14.14 -2.44
N VAL A 96 -10.02 13.94 -2.01
CA VAL A 96 -9.17 15.00 -1.48
C VAL A 96 -7.75 14.90 -1.99
N ASN A 97 -7.12 16.06 -2.03
CA ASN A 97 -5.69 16.21 -2.24
C ASN A 97 -5.00 16.19 -0.87
N GLY A 98 -4.00 15.33 -0.67
CA GLY A 98 -3.37 15.22 0.65
C GLY A 98 -2.08 14.41 0.71
N THR A 99 -1.30 14.66 1.75
CA THR A 99 -0.10 13.88 2.07
C THR A 99 -0.50 12.64 2.86
N PHE A 100 -0.63 11.50 2.18
CA PHE A 100 -1.03 10.25 2.80
C PHE A 100 0.12 9.65 3.62
N VAL A 101 -0.03 9.58 4.95
CA VAL A 101 0.94 8.94 5.86
C VAL A 101 0.19 8.10 6.87
N GLN A 102 0.65 6.86 7.04
CA GLN A 102 0.02 5.87 7.88
C GLN A 102 1.05 5.17 8.75
N SER A 103 0.67 4.91 10.00
CA SER A 103 1.47 4.22 10.98
C SER A 103 1.55 2.73 10.68
N GLY A 104 2.76 2.19 10.79
CA GLY A 104 3.06 0.77 10.67
C GLY A 104 3.45 0.18 12.02
N THR A 105 2.99 -1.03 12.33
CA THR A 105 3.44 -1.75 13.52
C THR A 105 4.90 -2.20 13.35
N TYR A 106 5.79 -1.72 14.22
CA TYR A 106 7.21 -2.10 14.19
C TYR A 106 7.38 -3.61 14.39
N LYS A 107 8.17 -4.24 13.50
CA LYS A 107 8.40 -5.71 13.46
C LYS A 107 7.10 -6.54 13.31
N GLY A 108 6.03 -5.93 12.82
CA GLY A 108 4.78 -6.61 12.50
C GLY A 108 4.76 -7.25 11.10
N TRP A 109 3.84 -8.19 10.89
CA TRP A 109 3.50 -8.70 9.57
C TRP A 109 2.37 -7.87 8.98
N VAL A 110 2.66 -7.15 7.91
CA VAL A 110 1.70 -6.29 7.23
C VAL A 110 1.18 -6.97 5.97
N GLU A 111 -0.13 -6.95 5.80
CA GLU A 111 -0.78 -7.28 4.52
C GLU A 111 -1.17 -6.00 3.79
N ILE A 112 -0.95 -5.96 2.47
CA ILE A 112 -1.42 -4.89 1.60
C ILE A 112 -2.23 -5.52 0.48
N VAL A 113 -3.51 -5.17 0.41
CA VAL A 113 -4.46 -5.67 -0.58
C VAL A 113 -4.74 -4.57 -1.57
N PHE A 114 -4.31 -4.75 -2.82
CA PHE A 114 -4.57 -3.80 -3.89
C PHE A 114 -5.84 -4.17 -4.65
N THR A 115 -6.73 -3.20 -4.84
CA THR A 115 -7.90 -3.27 -5.71
C THR A 115 -7.74 -2.20 -6.78
N ASN A 116 -7.77 -2.60 -8.04
CA ASN A 116 -7.67 -1.69 -9.17
C ASN A 116 -9.05 -1.58 -9.83
N GLU A 117 -9.67 -0.41 -9.77
CA GLU A 117 -10.96 -0.13 -10.43
C GLU A 117 -10.79 0.46 -11.84
N LEU A 118 -9.54 0.63 -12.28
CA LEU A 118 -9.21 1.16 -13.60
C LEU A 118 -9.27 0.07 -14.67
N GLN A 119 -9.47 0.49 -15.92
CA GLN A 119 -9.41 -0.38 -17.09
C GLN A 119 -7.98 -0.58 -17.62
N VAL A 120 -6.97 -0.16 -16.86
CA VAL A 120 -5.55 -0.25 -17.21
C VAL A 120 -4.77 -0.97 -16.11
N LEU A 121 -3.64 -1.57 -16.48
CA LEU A 121 -2.76 -2.23 -15.53
C LEU A 121 -2.00 -1.21 -14.69
N ASP A 122 -2.08 -1.35 -13.37
CA ASP A 122 -1.26 -0.61 -12.41
C ASP A 122 -0.12 -1.48 -11.87
N SER A 123 1.06 -0.87 -11.73
CA SER A 123 2.25 -1.51 -11.17
C SER A 123 2.63 -0.84 -9.86
N TRP A 124 2.86 -1.65 -8.82
CA TRP A 124 3.15 -1.19 -7.47
C TRP A 124 4.57 -1.52 -7.05
N HIS A 125 5.22 -0.57 -6.38
CA HIS A 125 6.55 -0.72 -5.81
C HIS A 125 6.52 -0.39 -4.31
N LEU A 126 7.29 -1.13 -3.52
CA LEU A 126 7.43 -0.93 -2.08
C LEU A 126 8.90 -0.65 -1.75
N ASP A 127 9.19 0.59 -1.37
CA ASP A 127 10.54 1.02 -1.03
C ASP A 127 10.99 0.46 0.32
N GLY A 128 12.25 0.01 0.40
CA GLY A 128 12.90 -0.37 1.66
C GLY A 128 12.53 -1.73 2.23
N PHE A 129 11.62 -2.47 1.58
CA PHE A 129 11.18 -3.80 2.01
C PHE A 129 11.08 -4.77 0.83
N GLY A 130 11.35 -6.05 1.09
CA GLY A 130 10.90 -7.14 0.23
C GLY A 130 9.48 -7.57 0.64
N PHE A 131 8.73 -8.13 -0.30
CA PHE A 131 7.37 -8.62 -0.05
C PHE A 131 7.11 -9.96 -0.76
N TYR A 132 6.09 -10.67 -0.28
CA TYR A 132 5.59 -11.90 -0.90
C TYR A 132 4.23 -11.61 -1.53
N VAL A 133 4.05 -11.98 -2.78
CA VAL A 133 2.73 -11.92 -3.44
C VAL A 133 1.97 -13.19 -3.07
N VAL A 134 0.82 -13.06 -2.42
CA VAL A 134 0.10 -14.22 -1.86
C VAL A 134 -1.26 -14.49 -2.51
N GLY A 135 -1.75 -13.58 -3.37
CA GLY A 135 -3.03 -13.67 -4.05
C GLY A 135 -3.17 -12.70 -5.19
#